data_AF-A0A2P1EQM4-F1
#
_entry.id   AF-A0A2P1EQM4-F1
#
_cell.length_a   1.000
_cell.length_b   1.000
_cell.length_c   1.000
_cell.angle_alpha   90.00
_cell.angle_beta   90.00
_cell.angle_gamma   90.00
#
_symmetry.space_group_name_H-M   'P 1'
#
loop_
_entity.id
_entity.type
_entity.pdbx_description
1 polymer ?
#
loop_
_entity_poly.entity_id
_entity_poly.type
_entity_poly.pdbx_seq_one_letter_code
_entity_poly.pdbx_strand_id
1 'polypeptide(L)'
;MVIALPSLRLLYLMDEINDPYLTVKAIGHQWYWSYEFTNYEELAFDSYMVPTQDLSPGQFRLLEVDNRMVVPMESPIRMLIS
;
A
#
# COMPACT_ATOMS: atom_id res chain seq x y z
N MET A 1 19.44 22.38 -17.50
CA MET A 1 18.28 21.95 -18.35
C MET A 1 18.23 20.44 -18.59
N VAL A 2 19.35 19.75 -18.85
CA VAL A 2 19.39 18.30 -19.19
C VAL A 2 18.75 17.40 -18.12
N ILE A 3 18.86 17.75 -16.83
CA ILE A 3 18.29 16.95 -15.71
C ILE A 3 16.82 17.32 -15.43
N ALA A 4 16.44 18.59 -15.65
CA ALA A 4 15.11 19.09 -15.32
C ALA A 4 14.04 18.57 -16.29
N LEU A 5 14.37 18.44 -17.58
CA LEU A 5 13.43 17.98 -18.59
C LEU A 5 12.92 16.53 -18.37
N PRO A 6 13.79 15.52 -18.13
CA PRO A 6 13.32 14.17 -17.81
C PRO A 6 12.62 14.11 -16.45
N SER A 7 13.04 14.92 -15.47
CA SER A 7 12.38 15.00 -14.15
C SER A 7 10.95 15.53 -14.24
N LEU A 8 10.74 16.64 -14.94
CA LEU A 8 9.40 17.22 -15.14
C LEU A 8 8.50 16.28 -15.94
N ARG A 9 9.03 15.63 -16.97
CA ARG A 9 8.27 14.63 -17.74
C ARG A 9 7.81 13.47 -16.85
N LEU A 10 8.68 12.96 -15.98
CA LEU A 10 8.31 11.87 -15.06
C LEU A 10 7.25 12.32 -14.05
N LEU A 11 7.37 13.55 -13.52
CA LEU A 11 6.39 14.12 -12.60
C LEU A 11 4.98 14.11 -13.21
N TYR A 12 4.82 14.57 -14.45
CA TYR A 12 3.52 14.56 -15.13
C TYR A 12 3.02 13.13 -15.42
N LEU A 13 3.91 12.22 -15.82
CA LEU A 13 3.54 10.82 -16.05
C LEU A 13 3.09 10.10 -14.77
N MET A 14 3.63 10.49 -13.60
CA MET A 14 3.21 9.93 -12.31
C MET A 14 1.85 10.46 -11.84
N ASP A 15 1.47 11.67 -12.26
CA ASP A 15 0.19 12.29 -11.91
C ASP A 15 -0.97 11.76 -12.76
N GLU A 16 -0.68 11.28 -13.98
CA GLU A 16 -1.64 10.62 -14.88
C GLU A 16 -2.01 9.20 -14.38
N ILE A 17 -2.73 9.08 -13.26
CA ILE A 17 -3.41 7.84 -12.87
C ILE A 17 -4.79 7.80 -13.51
N ASN A 18 -4.86 7.25 -14.73
CA ASN A 18 -6.14 7.03 -15.42
C ASN A 18 -6.76 5.68 -15.00
N ASP A 19 -8.03 5.75 -14.57
CA ASP A 19 -8.96 4.63 -14.31
C ASP A 19 -8.40 3.45 -13.49
N PRO A 20 -8.33 3.57 -12.15
CA PRO A 20 -7.85 2.47 -11.31
C PRO A 20 -8.86 1.31 -11.24
N TYR A 21 -8.35 0.09 -11.32
CA TYR A 21 -9.14 -1.13 -11.17
C TYR A 21 -9.64 -1.32 -9.73
N LEU A 22 -8.83 -0.90 -8.75
CA LEU A 22 -9.12 -1.05 -7.32
C LEU A 22 -8.72 0.21 -6.56
N THR A 23 -9.56 0.63 -5.62
CA THR A 23 -9.24 1.66 -4.63
C THR A 23 -9.11 1.04 -3.25
N VAL A 24 -7.99 1.29 -2.59
CA VAL A 24 -7.74 0.89 -1.21
C VAL A 24 -7.40 2.12 -0.37
N LYS A 25 -8.03 2.20 0.79
CA LYS A 25 -7.79 3.26 1.77
C LYS A 25 -6.93 2.70 2.89
N ALA A 26 -5.75 3.29 3.08
CA ALA A 26 -4.83 2.98 4.16
C ALA A 26 -4.95 4.07 5.24
N ILE A 27 -5.30 3.66 6.46
CA ILE A 27 -5.47 4.55 7.61
C ILE A 27 -4.31 4.29 8.58
N GLY A 28 -3.53 5.32 8.84
CA GLY A 28 -2.43 5.27 9.80
C GLY A 28 -2.94 5.47 11.22
N HIS A 29 -2.76 4.46 12.08
CA HIS A 29 -3.02 4.57 13.51
C HIS A 29 -1.70 4.59 14.30
N GLN A 30 -1.79 4.72 15.63
CA GLN A 30 -0.61 4.67 16.48
C GLN A 30 -0.04 3.23 16.49
N TRP A 31 1.02 3.03 15.70
CA TRP A 31 1.81 1.78 15.54
C TRP A 31 1.17 0.64 14.74
N TYR A 32 0.09 0.89 14.01
CA TYR A 32 -0.49 -0.06 13.08
C TYR A 32 -1.16 0.65 11.90
N TRP A 33 -1.49 -0.13 10.87
CA TRP A 33 -2.19 0.34 9.69
C TRP A 33 -3.51 -0.40 9.57
N SER A 34 -4.57 0.30 9.18
CA SER A 34 -5.84 -0.33 8.82
C SER A 34 -6.08 -0.13 7.32
N TYR A 35 -6.48 -1.19 6.63
CA TYR A 35 -6.73 -1.18 5.20
C TYR A 35 -8.21 -1.43 4.92
N GLU A 36 -8.84 -0.56 4.14
CA GLU A 36 -10.24 -0.66 3.71
C GLU A 36 -10.32 -0.74 2.18
N PHE A 37 -10.94 -1.78 1.65
CA PHE A 37 -11.16 -1.94 0.22
C PHE A 37 -12.53 -1.37 -0.15
N THR A 38 -12.55 -0.23 -0.83
CA THR A 38 -13.82 0.50 -1.05
C THR A 38 -14.66 -0.05 -2.20
N ASN A 39 -14.07 -0.84 -3.09
CA ASN A 39 -14.77 -1.47 -4.22
C ASN A 39 -15.51 -2.77 -3.85
N TYR A 40 -15.20 -3.35 -2.69
CA TYR A 40 -15.84 -4.58 -2.20
C TYR A 40 -16.60 -4.26 -0.91
N GLU A 41 -17.78 -4.83 -0.73
CA GLU A 41 -18.53 -4.64 0.51
C GLU A 41 -17.74 -5.25 1.70
N GLU A 42 -17.47 -4.39 2.69
CA GLU A 42 -17.02 -4.72 4.06
C GLU A 42 -15.64 -5.39 4.25
N LEU A 43 -14.73 -5.33 3.25
CA LEU A 43 -13.37 -5.82 3.48
C LEU A 43 -12.49 -4.73 4.12
N ALA A 44 -12.42 -4.76 5.46
CA ALA A 44 -11.52 -3.95 6.26
C ALA A 44 -10.78 -4.79 7.31
N PHE A 45 -9.48 -4.54 7.50
CA PHE A 45 -8.69 -5.21 8.53
C PHE A 45 -7.54 -4.35 9.03
N ASP A 46 -7.07 -4.67 10.24
CA ASP A 46 -5.91 -4.06 10.86
C ASP A 46 -4.65 -4.92 10.63
N SER A 47 -3.53 -4.26 10.41
CA SER A 47 -2.21 -4.84 10.15
C SER A 47 -1.23 -4.36 11.22
N TYR A 48 -0.87 -5.27 12.12
CA TYR A 48 0.09 -5.07 13.20
C TYR A 48 1.43 -5.73 12.89
N MET A 49 2.51 -5.17 13.42
CA MET A 49 3.84 -5.79 13.36
C MET A 49 3.87 -7.07 14.20
N VAL A 50 4.35 -8.16 13.62
CA VAL A 50 4.54 -9.42 14.35
C VAL A 50 5.67 -9.25 15.37
N PRO A 51 5.44 -9.54 16.67
CA PRO A 51 6.49 -9.49 17.67
C PRO A 51 7.64 -10.44 17.31
N THR A 52 8.88 -10.04 17.61
CA THR A 52 10.07 -10.84 17.25
C THR A 52 10.06 -12.25 17.88
N GLN A 53 9.30 -12.43 18.96
CA GLN A 53 9.14 -13.69 19.68
C GLN A 53 8.28 -14.69 18.91
N ASP A 54 7.35 -14.20 18.10
CA ASP A 54 6.34 -14.98 17.37
C ASP A 54 6.74 -15.19 15.90
N LEU A 55 7.93 -14.75 15.50
CA LEU A 55 8.42 -14.91 14.13
C LEU A 55 8.79 -16.36 13.83
N SER A 56 8.27 -16.86 12.72
CA SER A 56 8.64 -18.17 12.16
C SER A 56 10.03 -18.13 11.51
N PRO A 57 10.77 -19.26 11.45
CA PRO A 57 12.06 -19.30 10.76
C PRO A 57 11.94 -18.82 9.31
N GLY A 58 12.77 -17.85 8.92
CA GLY A 58 12.78 -17.25 7.58
C GLY A 58 11.97 -15.96 7.43
N GLN A 59 11.21 -15.56 8.45
CA GLN A 59 10.49 -14.28 8.48
C GLN A 59 11.40 -13.10 8.85
N PHE A 60 11.10 -11.92 8.30
CA PHE A 60 11.91 -10.71 8.50
C PHE A 60 11.52 -9.93 9.76
N ARG A 61 12.50 -9.71 10.63
CA ARG A 61 12.33 -8.89 11.83
C ARG A 61 11.97 -7.44 11.46
N LEU A 62 10.96 -6.87 12.12
CA LEU A 62 10.43 -5.50 11.93
C LEU A 62 9.72 -5.23 10.58
N LEU A 63 9.61 -6.21 9.69
CA LEU A 63 8.93 -6.05 8.40
C LEU A 63 7.68 -6.92 8.28
N GLU A 64 7.59 -7.96 9.10
CA GLU A 64 6.46 -8.87 9.07
C GLU A 64 5.26 -8.32 9.82
N VAL A 65 4.10 -8.54 9.22
CA VAL A 65 2.79 -8.16 9.74
C VAL A 65 1.89 -9.38 9.84
N ASP A 66 0.92 -9.32 10.74
CA ASP A 66 -0.07 -10.38 10.94
C ASP A 66 -0.99 -10.52 9.71
N ASN A 67 -1.55 -9.41 9.24
CA ASN A 67 -2.47 -9.34 8.11
C ASN A 67 -1.82 -8.57 6.96
N ARG A 68 -1.42 -9.31 5.91
CA ARG A 68 -0.81 -8.70 4.72
C ARG A 68 -1.88 -8.12 3.80
N MET A 69 -1.64 -6.93 3.29
CA MET A 69 -2.44 -6.36 2.21
C MET A 69 -2.22 -7.14 0.91
N VAL A 70 -3.25 -7.83 0.45
CA VAL A 70 -3.25 -8.58 -0.81
C VAL A 70 -3.96 -7.77 -1.88
N VAL A 71 -3.31 -7.63 -3.04
CA VAL A 71 -3.83 -6.90 -4.20
C VAL A 71 -3.53 -7.66 -5.50
N PRO A 72 -4.36 -7.51 -6.54
CA PRO A 72 -4.10 -8.14 -7.83
C PRO A 72 -2.85 -7.57 -8.49
N MET A 73 -2.05 -8.45 -9.11
CA MET A 73 -0.92 -8.05 -9.95
C MET A 73 -1.42 -7.46 -11.28
N GLU A 74 -0.58 -6.66 -11.95
CA GLU A 74 -0.82 -6.13 -13.31
C GLU A 74 -2.06 -5.22 -13.46
N SER A 75 -2.63 -4.74 -12.36
CA SER A 75 -3.79 -3.85 -12.35
C SER A 75 -3.44 -2.52 -11.69
N PRO A 76 -3.85 -1.36 -12.24
CA PRO A 76 -3.62 -0.07 -11.60
C PRO A 76 -4.46 0.04 -10.31
N ILE A 77 -3.81 0.31 -9.18
CA ILE A 77 -4.45 0.43 -7.87
C ILE A 77 -4.32 1.87 -7.39
N ARG A 78 -5.44 2.47 -6.99
CA ARG A 78 -5.46 3.77 -6.31
C ARG A 78 -5.34 3.57 -4.81
N MET A 79 -4.29 4.13 -4.23
CA MET A 79 -4.10 4.18 -2.78
C MET A 79 -4.57 5.54 -2.25
N LEU A 80 -5.45 5.52 -1.26
CA LEU A 80 -5.84 6.70 -0.49
C LEU A 80 -5.21 6.57 0.90
N ILE A 81 -4.34 7.49 1.29
CA ILE A 81 -3.65 7.45 2.57
C ILE A 81 -4.26 8.53 3.48
N SER A 82 -4.66 8.14 4.69
CA SER A 82 -5.24 9.04 5.70
C SER A 82 -4.64 8.84 7.09
#